data_AF-A0AAU5Z135-F1
#
_entry.id   AF-A0AAU5Z135-F1
#
_cell.length_a   1.000
_cell.length_b   1.000
_cell.length_c   1.000
_cell.angle_alpha   90.00
_cell.angle_beta   90.00
_cell.angle_gamma   90.00
#
_symmetry.space_group_name_H-M   'P 1'
#
loop_
_entity.id
_entity.type
_entity.pdbx_description
1 polymer ?
#
loop_
_entity_poly.entity_id
_entity_poly.type
_entity_poly.pdbx_seq_one_letter_code
_entity_poly.pdbx_strand_id
1 'polypeptide(L)'
;MAAGAIVARRHAALLADATYENRRDRMKRRGIQLLSLLLATATALIGATTPAAAQYYELNLSAPLWLTAYPTPSLPTACTSTRVTLSARPYEWIARHSTYPESVDHDERFRFITLGAGTYTWTDCLKPSYGVYIHTSTLDPDNPAWQTATVDQIFEMFLWTDSGKIRYGSKLDPV
;
A
#
# COMPACT_ATOMS: atom_id res chain seq x y z
N MET A 1 -22.63 40.36 -61.72
CA MET A 1 -21.32 40.02 -62.33
C MET A 1 -20.27 40.86 -61.62
N ALA A 2 -19.60 40.27 -60.63
CA ALA A 2 -18.76 40.94 -59.65
C ALA A 2 -17.43 40.18 -59.56
N ALA A 3 -16.41 40.66 -60.28
CA ALA A 3 -15.02 40.22 -60.17
C ALA A 3 -14.16 41.22 -60.95
N GLY A 4 -13.30 41.99 -60.29
CA GLY A 4 -12.35 42.81 -61.05
C GLY A 4 -11.66 44.01 -60.39
N ALA A 5 -11.83 44.28 -59.08
CA ALA A 5 -11.17 45.44 -58.46
C ALA A 5 -10.52 45.18 -57.08
N ILE A 6 -10.31 43.90 -56.71
CA ILE A 6 -9.75 43.50 -55.41
C ILE A 6 -8.40 42.79 -55.64
N VAL A 7 -7.45 43.39 -56.36
CA VAL A 7 -6.08 42.83 -56.46
C VAL A 7 -4.97 43.89 -56.34
N ALA A 8 -5.24 45.17 -56.59
CA ALA A 8 -4.15 46.17 -56.70
C ALA A 8 -3.78 46.93 -55.39
N ARG A 9 -4.47 46.75 -54.26
CA ARG A 9 -4.19 47.52 -53.02
C ARG A 9 -3.44 46.79 -51.91
N ARG A 10 -3.13 45.50 -52.06
CA ARG A 10 -2.43 44.72 -51.01
C ARG A 10 -0.89 44.69 -51.13
N HIS A 11 -0.30 45.23 -52.20
CA HIS A 11 1.15 45.15 -52.41
C HIS A 11 1.98 46.27 -51.77
N ALA A 12 1.37 47.33 -51.21
CA ALA A 12 2.12 48.45 -50.64
C ALA A 12 2.32 48.39 -49.11
N ALA A 13 1.67 47.46 -48.40
CA ALA A 13 1.71 47.41 -46.93
C ALA A 13 2.74 46.42 -46.36
N LEU A 14 3.38 45.58 -47.19
CA LEU A 14 4.30 44.53 -46.73
C LEU A 14 5.79 44.91 -46.79
N LEU A 15 6.14 46.12 -47.24
CA LEU A 15 7.55 46.56 -47.35
C LEU A 15 8.01 47.50 -46.24
N ALA A 16 7.13 47.92 -45.33
CA ALA A 16 7.49 48.86 -44.25
C ALA A 16 7.84 48.20 -42.90
N ASP A 17 7.49 46.92 -42.69
CA ASP A 17 7.62 46.29 -41.37
C ASP A 17 8.92 45.47 -41.18
N ALA A 18 9.62 45.14 -42.27
CA ALA A 18 10.83 44.31 -42.21
C ALA A 18 12.10 45.06 -41.72
N THR A 19 12.03 46.38 -41.54
CA THR A 19 13.20 47.19 -41.15
C THR A 19 13.28 47.53 -39.66
N TYR A 20 12.26 47.20 -38.86
CA TYR A 20 12.22 47.58 -37.44
C TYR A 20 12.77 46.49 -36.49
N GLU A 21 12.61 45.21 -36.81
CA GLU A 21 13.03 44.13 -35.90
C GLU A 21 14.55 43.88 -35.83
N ASN A 22 15.32 44.27 -36.86
CA ASN A 22 16.74 43.94 -36.94
C ASN A 22 17.69 44.85 -36.12
N ARG A 23 17.17 45.91 -35.45
CA ARG A 23 17.99 46.82 -34.61
C ARG A 23 17.94 46.52 -33.11
N ARG A 24 16.97 45.74 -32.62
CA ARG A 24 16.79 45.51 -31.17
C ARG A 24 17.74 44.45 -30.59
N ASP A 25 18.25 43.56 -31.42
CA ASP A 25 19.05 42.41 -30.96
C ASP A 25 20.56 42.65 -30.84
N ARG A 26 21.10 43.71 -31.43
CA ARG A 26 22.55 43.98 -31.36
C ARG A 26 23.01 44.68 -30.08
N MET A 27 22.11 45.33 -29.33
CA MET A 27 22.50 46.10 -28.14
C MET A 27 22.45 45.31 -26.83
N LYS A 28 21.94 44.06 -26.80
CA LYS A 28 21.88 43.26 -25.55
C LYS A 28 23.03 42.26 -25.38
N ARG A 29 23.98 42.18 -26.33
CA ARG A 29 25.05 41.16 -26.33
C ARG A 29 26.42 41.61 -25.84
N ARG A 30 26.59 42.87 -25.41
CA ARG A 30 27.92 43.36 -24.97
C ARG A 30 27.78 44.27 -23.75
N GLY A 31 28.25 43.78 -22.61
CA GLY A 31 28.12 44.44 -21.30
C GLY A 31 26.90 43.87 -20.58
N ILE A 32 27.03 43.05 -19.56
CA ILE A 32 27.91 43.22 -18.42
C ILE A 32 28.21 41.81 -17.90
N GLN A 33 29.44 41.36 -18.12
CA GLN A 33 30.11 40.52 -17.13
C GLN A 33 30.43 41.44 -15.95
N LEU A 34 29.93 41.12 -14.76
CA LEU A 34 30.58 41.29 -13.45
C LEU A 34 29.53 41.27 -12.33
N LEU A 35 29.90 40.60 -11.24
CA LEU A 35 29.29 40.62 -9.90
C LEU A 35 27.94 39.90 -9.75
N SER A 36 27.98 38.74 -9.10
CA SER A 36 27.24 38.40 -7.85
C SER A 36 27.48 36.92 -7.56
N LEU A 37 28.49 36.61 -6.73
CA LEU A 37 28.35 36.26 -5.32
C LEU A 37 27.71 34.89 -5.09
N LEU A 38 28.46 34.04 -4.38
CA LEU A 38 28.06 32.73 -3.88
C LEU A 38 26.64 32.76 -3.30
N LEU A 39 25.78 31.91 -3.85
CA LEU A 39 24.78 31.21 -3.07
C LEU A 39 24.69 29.80 -3.67
N ALA A 40 25.60 28.93 -3.28
CA ALA A 40 25.34 27.50 -3.33
C ALA A 40 24.22 27.27 -2.33
N THR A 41 22.98 27.48 -2.77
CA THR A 41 21.81 26.98 -2.08
C THR A 41 21.97 25.47 -2.10
N ALA A 42 22.52 24.94 -1.01
CA ALA A 42 22.26 23.59 -0.58
C ALA A 42 20.73 23.50 -0.48
N THR A 43 20.11 23.14 -1.58
CA THR A 43 18.76 22.61 -1.61
C THR A 43 18.92 21.28 -0.90
N ALA A 44 18.93 21.35 0.44
CA ALA A 44 18.45 20.25 1.22
C ALA A 44 17.08 19.98 0.64
N LEU A 45 16.99 18.94 -0.21
CA LEU A 45 15.74 18.25 -0.41
C LEU A 45 15.35 17.80 0.98
N ILE A 46 14.63 18.67 1.69
CA ILE A 46 13.77 18.27 2.77
C ILE A 46 12.72 17.45 2.03
N GLY A 47 13.05 16.16 1.84
CA GLY A 47 12.08 15.16 1.51
C GLY A 47 11.09 15.23 2.65
N ALA A 48 10.00 15.97 2.43
CA ALA A 48 8.81 15.82 3.22
C ALA A 48 8.42 14.37 3.02
N THR A 49 8.92 13.50 3.91
CA THR A 49 8.37 12.17 4.10
C THR A 49 6.98 12.44 4.61
N THR A 50 6.03 12.60 3.69
CA THR A 50 4.61 12.53 4.01
C THR A 50 4.49 11.30 4.90
N PRO A 51 4.04 11.42 6.16
CA PRO A 51 3.83 10.25 6.98
C PRO A 51 2.94 9.35 6.15
N ALA A 52 3.44 8.15 5.82
CA ALA A 52 2.67 7.19 5.06
C ALA A 52 1.33 7.10 5.76
N ALA A 53 0.26 7.48 5.05
CA ALA A 53 -1.10 7.39 5.58
C ALA A 53 -1.21 6.00 6.19
N ALA A 54 -1.64 5.93 7.46
CA ALA A 54 -1.74 4.67 8.18
C ALA A 54 -2.55 3.73 7.30
N GLN A 55 -1.87 2.80 6.62
CA GLN A 55 -2.54 1.86 5.77
C GLN A 55 -3.37 1.00 6.71
N TYR A 56 -4.68 1.14 6.59
CA TYR A 56 -5.60 0.21 7.20
C TYR A 56 -5.31 -1.14 6.55
N TYR A 57 -4.71 -2.04 7.33
CA TYR A 57 -4.43 -3.39 6.86
C TYR A 57 -5.72 -4.18 7.00
N GLU A 58 -6.58 -4.08 5.97
CA GLU A 58 -7.76 -4.93 5.84
C GLU A 58 -7.35 -6.38 5.98
N LEU A 59 -8.22 -7.15 6.63
CA LEU A 59 -8.03 -8.56 6.97
C LEU A 59 -7.20 -9.27 5.90
N ASN A 60 -6.12 -9.93 6.31
CA ASN A 60 -5.57 -11.01 5.52
C ASN A 60 -6.51 -12.23 5.64
N LEU A 61 -7.77 -12.08 5.19
CA LEU A 61 -8.65 -13.22 5.01
C LEU A 61 -8.00 -14.05 3.92
N SER A 62 -7.49 -15.20 4.33
CA SER A 62 -7.03 -16.22 3.40
C SER A 62 -8.14 -16.48 2.39
N ALA A 63 -7.74 -16.74 1.14
CA ALA A 63 -8.67 -17.28 0.14
C ALA A 63 -9.44 -18.45 0.77
N PRO A 64 -10.74 -18.58 0.47
CA PRO A 64 -11.55 -19.59 1.13
C PRO A 64 -10.95 -20.99 0.92
N LEU A 65 -10.72 -21.69 2.02
CA LEU A 65 -10.16 -23.03 2.05
C LEU A 65 -11.31 -24.04 2.08
N TRP A 66 -11.17 -25.12 1.32
CA TRP A 66 -12.08 -26.26 1.40
C TRP A 66 -11.47 -27.33 2.30
N LEU A 67 -12.11 -27.61 3.42
CA LEU A 67 -11.76 -28.72 4.30
C LEU A 67 -12.37 -30.00 3.75
N THR A 68 -11.59 -31.07 3.68
CA THR A 68 -11.98 -32.36 3.08
C THR A 68 -12.14 -33.49 4.08
N ALA A 69 -11.77 -33.26 5.35
CA ALA A 69 -11.82 -34.27 6.39
C ALA A 69 -11.95 -33.66 7.80
N TYR A 70 -12.38 -34.50 8.74
CA TYR A 70 -12.31 -34.22 10.17
C TYR A 70 -10.85 -33.97 10.62
N PRO A 71 -10.57 -32.92 11.41
CA PRO A 71 -9.21 -32.55 11.78
C PRO A 71 -8.50 -33.63 12.60
N THR A 72 -7.42 -34.16 12.05
CA THR A 72 -6.47 -35.02 12.77
C THR A 72 -5.07 -34.42 12.71
N PRO A 73 -4.19 -34.69 13.69
CA PRO A 73 -2.81 -34.19 13.66
C PRO A 73 -1.98 -34.64 12.44
N SER A 74 -2.47 -35.63 11.68
CA SER A 74 -1.82 -36.14 10.47
C SER A 74 -2.11 -35.31 9.22
N LEU A 75 -3.15 -34.46 9.24
CA LEU A 75 -3.49 -33.58 8.13
C LEU A 75 -2.45 -32.44 8.01
N PRO A 76 -2.19 -31.96 6.79
CA PRO A 76 -1.25 -30.86 6.58
C PRO A 76 -1.77 -29.55 7.20
N THR A 77 -0.84 -28.73 7.70
CA THR A 77 -1.13 -27.34 8.10
C THR A 77 -1.20 -26.46 6.86
N ALA A 78 -2.22 -25.61 6.78
CA ALA A 78 -2.38 -24.63 5.71
C ALA A 78 -1.91 -23.26 6.20
N CYS A 79 -0.92 -22.64 5.56
CA CYS A 79 -0.43 -21.32 5.94
C CYS A 79 -0.48 -20.35 4.76
N THR A 80 -0.80 -19.09 5.05
CA THR A 80 -0.63 -17.95 4.15
C THR A 80 0.37 -16.99 4.77
N SER A 81 1.20 -16.35 3.94
CA SER A 81 2.22 -15.41 4.40
C SER A 81 2.26 -14.18 3.50
N THR A 82 2.38 -13.01 4.10
CA THR A 82 2.47 -11.73 3.41
C THR A 82 3.45 -10.81 4.11
N ARG A 83 3.98 -9.82 3.37
CA ARG A 83 4.86 -8.80 3.93
C ARG A 83 4.10 -7.51 4.17
N VAL A 84 4.22 -6.96 5.38
CA VAL A 84 3.54 -5.71 5.78
C VAL A 84 4.51 -4.73 6.40
N THR A 85 4.37 -3.45 6.08
CA THR A 85 5.21 -2.39 6.65
C THR A 85 4.41 -1.58 7.66
N LEU A 86 4.69 -1.79 8.94
CA LEU A 86 3.93 -1.19 10.03
C LEU A 86 4.65 0.04 10.55
N SER A 87 3.87 0.95 11.14
CA SER A 87 4.41 2.13 11.82
C SER A 87 4.54 1.86 13.32
N ALA A 88 5.39 2.62 14.01
CA ALA A 88 5.55 2.47 15.46
C ALA A 88 4.31 3.01 16.21
N ARG A 89 3.39 2.14 16.62
CA ARG A 89 2.17 2.50 17.38
C ARG A 89 1.49 1.26 18.02
N PRO A 90 0.49 1.47 18.89
CA PRO A 90 -0.41 0.40 19.32
C PRO A 90 -1.30 -0.11 18.18
N TYR A 91 -1.59 -1.40 18.23
CA TYR A 91 -2.49 -2.11 17.32
C TYR A 91 -3.42 -3.02 18.13
N GLU A 92 -4.66 -3.12 17.66
CA GLU A 92 -5.57 -4.20 17.97
C GLU A 92 -5.37 -5.30 16.93
N TRP A 93 -4.93 -6.48 17.38
CA TRP A 93 -4.73 -7.65 16.53
C TRP A 93 -5.87 -8.64 16.75
N ILE A 94 -6.65 -8.87 15.70
CA ILE A 94 -7.84 -9.71 15.73
C ILE A 94 -7.64 -10.93 14.84
N ALA A 95 -7.64 -12.13 15.40
CA ALA A 95 -7.78 -13.38 14.67
C ALA A 95 -9.26 -13.72 14.50
N ARG A 96 -9.65 -14.16 13.29
CA ARG A 96 -11.05 -14.47 12.94
C ARG A 96 -11.12 -15.68 12.03
N HIS A 97 -12.25 -16.38 12.13
CA HIS A 97 -12.64 -17.39 11.17
C HIS A 97 -14.13 -17.24 10.79
N SER A 98 -14.53 -17.91 9.72
CA SER A 98 -15.91 -17.95 9.26
C SER A 98 -16.17 -19.27 8.54
N THR A 99 -17.29 -19.91 8.86
CA THR A 99 -17.88 -21.02 8.10
C THR A 99 -18.84 -20.46 7.05
N TYR A 100 -18.89 -21.11 5.88
CA TYR A 100 -19.86 -20.78 4.84
C TYR A 100 -21.10 -21.70 4.93
N PRO A 101 -22.33 -21.22 4.67
CA PRO A 101 -22.71 -19.82 4.42
C PRO A 101 -22.67 -19.01 5.71
N GLU A 102 -21.99 -17.87 5.68
CA GLU A 102 -21.61 -16.97 6.79
C GLU A 102 -22.63 -16.99 7.95
N SER A 103 -22.44 -17.89 8.92
CA SER A 103 -23.14 -17.82 10.20
C SER A 103 -22.45 -16.78 11.06
N VAL A 104 -23.27 -15.93 11.69
CA VAL A 104 -22.92 -14.67 12.39
C VAL A 104 -22.01 -14.87 13.62
N ASP A 105 -21.71 -16.10 13.99
CA ASP A 105 -20.84 -16.41 15.13
C ASP A 105 -19.38 -16.47 14.68
N HIS A 106 -18.73 -15.30 14.69
CA HIS A 106 -17.27 -15.23 14.64
C HIS A 106 -16.77 -15.36 16.07
N ASP A 107 -16.17 -16.50 16.44
CA ASP A 107 -15.24 -16.40 17.57
C ASP A 107 -14.12 -15.46 17.09
N GLU A 108 -13.89 -14.41 17.86
CA GLU A 108 -12.79 -13.49 17.63
C GLU A 108 -11.84 -13.58 18.81
N ARG A 109 -10.54 -13.71 18.53
CA ARG A 109 -9.52 -13.50 19.55
C ARG A 109 -8.83 -12.20 19.23
N PHE A 110 -8.89 -11.27 20.17
CA PHE A 110 -8.21 -9.99 20.07
C PHE A 110 -7.07 -9.87 21.09
N ARG A 111 -6.04 -9.11 20.73
CA ARG A 111 -4.91 -8.74 21.58
C ARG A 111 -4.50 -7.32 21.24
N PHE A 112 -4.21 -6.50 22.25
CA PHE A 112 -3.51 -5.23 22.05
C PHE A 112 -1.99 -5.45 22.05
N ILE A 113 -1.30 -4.82 21.10
CA ILE A 113 0.16 -4.93 20.96
C ILE A 113 0.76 -3.62 20.48
N THR A 114 1.93 -3.24 21.00
CA THR A 114 2.73 -2.14 20.46
C THR A 114 3.81 -2.71 19.55
N LEU A 115 3.82 -2.27 18.29
CA LEU A 115 4.80 -2.71 17.30
C LEU A 115 5.76 -1.58 16.96
N GLY A 116 7.01 -1.91 16.63
CA GLY A 116 7.98 -0.96 16.11
C GLY A 116 7.74 -0.65 14.62
N ALA A 117 8.26 0.49 14.14
CA ALA A 117 8.18 0.84 12.73
C ALA A 117 9.11 -0.03 11.89
N GLY A 118 8.59 -0.83 10.97
CA GLY A 118 9.41 -1.75 10.19
C GLY A 118 8.59 -2.69 9.32
N THR A 119 9.28 -3.55 8.60
CA THR A 119 8.63 -4.60 7.81
C THR A 119 8.60 -5.90 8.59
N TYR A 120 7.46 -6.59 8.49
CA TYR A 120 7.17 -7.84 9.15
C TYR A 120 6.73 -8.87 8.12
N THR A 121 7.07 -10.13 8.37
CA THR A 121 6.46 -11.29 7.71
C THR A 121 5.26 -11.71 8.56
N TRP A 122 4.05 -11.48 8.03
CA TRP A 122 2.80 -11.84 8.68
C TRP A 122 2.31 -13.19 8.15
N THR A 123 2.23 -14.19 9.03
CA THR A 123 1.85 -15.55 8.66
C THR A 123 0.61 -16.00 9.44
N ASP A 124 -0.43 -16.42 8.73
CA ASP A 124 -1.63 -17.04 9.27
C ASP A 124 -1.64 -18.53 8.91
N CYS A 125 -1.67 -19.39 9.93
CA CYS A 125 -1.68 -20.83 9.79
C CYS A 125 -2.94 -21.45 10.38
N LEU A 126 -3.53 -22.41 9.68
CA LEU A 126 -4.59 -23.27 10.18
C LEU A 126 -4.05 -24.69 10.36
N LYS A 127 -3.93 -25.11 11.62
CA LYS A 127 -3.36 -26.39 12.01
C LYS A 127 -4.46 -27.35 12.49
N PRO A 128 -4.66 -28.51 11.86
CA PRO A 128 -5.56 -29.53 12.37
C PRO A 128 -4.98 -30.20 13.63
N SER A 129 -5.82 -30.45 14.63
CA SER A 129 -5.42 -31.04 15.91
C SER A 129 -6.61 -31.69 16.61
N TYR A 130 -6.55 -32.99 16.91
CA TYR A 130 -7.51 -33.71 17.78
C TYR A 130 -8.98 -33.25 17.72
N GLY A 131 -9.57 -33.17 16.53
CA GLY A 131 -10.97 -32.77 16.39
C GLY A 131 -11.25 -31.27 16.31
N VAL A 132 -10.21 -30.44 16.32
CA VAL A 132 -10.30 -28.98 16.17
C VAL A 132 -9.30 -28.47 15.13
N TYR A 133 -9.53 -27.25 14.62
CA TYR A 133 -8.51 -26.51 13.89
C TYR A 133 -8.00 -25.37 14.76
N ILE A 134 -6.69 -25.14 14.77
CA ILE A 134 -6.07 -24.06 15.52
C ILE A 134 -5.59 -23.03 14.50
N HIS A 135 -6.13 -21.82 14.57
CA HIS A 135 -5.64 -20.69 13.81
C HIS A 135 -4.55 -19.98 14.63
N THR A 136 -3.36 -19.87 14.04
CA THR A 136 -2.23 -19.13 14.61
C THR A 136 -1.87 -18.00 13.67
N SER A 137 -1.73 -16.79 14.21
CA SER A 137 -1.25 -15.63 13.49
C SER A 137 0.06 -15.13 14.08
N THR A 138 1.07 -14.91 13.24
CA THR A 138 2.42 -14.51 13.66
C THR A 138 2.90 -13.29 12.90
N LEU A 139 3.59 -12.39 13.61
CA LEU A 139 4.30 -11.24 13.05
C LEU A 139 5.78 -11.40 13.35
N ASP A 140 6.55 -11.75 12.33
CA ASP A 140 7.99 -11.91 12.43
C ASP A 140 8.71 -10.66 11.90
N PRO A 141 9.37 -9.85 12.75
CA PRO A 141 10.02 -8.62 12.32
C PRO A 141 11.32 -8.91 11.54
N ASP A 142 11.58 -8.16 10.47
CA ASP A 142 12.88 -8.18 9.80
C ASP A 142 14.02 -7.68 10.71
N ASN A 143 13.67 -6.91 11.76
CA ASN A 143 14.62 -6.42 12.74
C ASN A 143 14.99 -7.53 13.74
N PRO A 144 16.24 -8.03 13.75
CA PRO A 144 16.66 -9.15 14.60
C PRO A 144 16.69 -8.83 16.09
N ALA A 145 16.59 -7.55 16.48
CA ALA A 145 16.50 -7.14 17.88
C ALA A 145 15.07 -7.26 18.44
N TRP A 146 14.07 -7.48 17.58
CA TRP A 146 12.66 -7.58 17.97
C TRP A 146 12.23 -9.04 18.03
N GLN A 147 11.26 -9.34 18.89
CA GLN A 147 10.71 -10.68 19.03
C GLN A 147 9.52 -10.87 18.08
N THR A 148 9.37 -12.08 17.55
CA THR A 148 8.16 -12.51 16.86
C THR A 148 6.97 -12.42 17.81
N ALA A 149 5.86 -11.82 17.35
CA ALA A 149 4.63 -11.77 18.11
C ALA A 149 3.61 -12.78 17.57
N THR A 150 2.79 -13.34 18.45
CA THR A 150 1.79 -14.37 18.09
C THR A 150 0.42 -14.07 18.70
N VAL A 151 -0.64 -14.41 17.98
CA VAL A 151 -2.01 -14.57 18.49
C VAL A 151 -2.50 -15.95 18.05
N ASP A 152 -2.97 -16.73 19.02
CA ASP A 152 -3.56 -18.04 18.77
C ASP A 152 -5.06 -18.01 19.05
N GLN A 153 -5.80 -18.65 18.16
CA GLN A 153 -7.22 -18.89 18.28
C GLN A 153 -7.50 -20.37 18.06
N ILE A 154 -7.98 -21.02 19.12
CA ILE A 154 -8.54 -22.37 18.99
C ILE A 154 -9.92 -22.22 18.38
N PHE A 155 -10.13 -22.88 17.25
CA PHE A 155 -11.42 -22.99 16.62
C PHE A 155 -11.94 -24.42 16.81
N GLU A 156 -12.90 -24.55 17.72
CA GLU A 156 -13.64 -25.79 17.88
C GLU A 156 -14.64 -25.90 16.73
N MET A 157 -14.10 -26.39 15.63
CA MET A 157 -14.88 -26.58 14.45
C MET A 157 -15.69 -27.86 14.60
N PHE A 158 -16.89 -27.76 15.18
CA PHE A 158 -17.91 -28.80 15.14
C PHE A 158 -18.46 -28.90 13.70
N LEU A 159 -17.60 -29.32 12.78
CA LEU A 159 -18.03 -29.75 11.46
C LEU A 159 -18.86 -31.03 11.68
N TRP A 160 -20.19 -30.86 11.73
CA TRP A 160 -21.16 -31.96 11.66
C TRP A 160 -21.09 -32.71 10.32
N THR A 161 -20.28 -32.22 9.38
CA THR A 161 -20.10 -32.78 8.04
C THR A 161 -18.62 -32.86 7.73
N ASP A 162 -18.15 -33.98 7.17
CA ASP A 162 -16.73 -34.28 6.96
C ASP A 162 -15.98 -33.29 6.02
N SER A 163 -16.66 -32.27 5.49
CA SER A 163 -16.08 -31.27 4.59
C SER A 163 -16.83 -29.94 4.64
N GLY A 164 -16.17 -28.84 4.27
CA GLY A 164 -16.81 -27.54 4.23
C GLY A 164 -15.88 -26.41 3.79
N LYS A 165 -16.47 -25.30 3.33
CA LYS A 165 -15.74 -24.09 2.97
C LYS A 165 -15.58 -23.18 4.18
N ILE A 166 -14.35 -22.78 4.46
CA ILE A 166 -14.02 -21.86 5.54
C ILE A 166 -13.22 -20.67 5.02
N ARG A 167 -13.21 -19.60 5.80
CA ARG A 167 -12.21 -18.54 5.72
C ARG A 167 -11.57 -18.38 7.09
N TYR A 168 -10.28 -18.07 7.10
CA TYR A 168 -9.54 -17.76 8.31
C TYR A 168 -8.52 -16.66 8.00
N GLY A 169 -8.16 -15.89 9.00
CA GLY A 169 -7.18 -14.83 8.83
C GLY A 169 -7.16 -13.91 10.03
N SER A 170 -6.32 -12.89 9.94
CA SER A 170 -6.22 -11.90 11.00
C SER A 170 -6.17 -10.48 10.45
N LYS A 171 -6.44 -9.53 11.34
CA LYS A 171 -6.45 -8.08 11.08
C LYS A 171 -5.60 -7.37 12.12
N LEU A 172 -4.91 -6.32 11.69
CA LEU A 172 -4.26 -5.35 12.57
C LEU A 172 -4.90 -3.99 12.38
N ASP A 173 -5.50 -3.45 13.45
CA ASP A 173 -6.10 -2.12 13.45
C ASP A 173 -5.28 -1.16 14.32
N PRO A 174 -4.76 -0.04 13.79
CA PRO A 174 -4.16 1.02 14.60
C PRO A 174 -5.13 1.56 15.66
N VAL A 175 -4.65 1.76 16.91
CA VAL A 175 -5.43 2.35 18.02
C VAL A 175 -4.88 3.72 18.40
#